data_AF-B4KLJ7-F1
#
_entry.id   AF-B4KLJ7-F1
#
_cell.length_a   1.000
_cell.length_b   1.000
_cell.length_c   1.000
_cell.angle_alpha   90.00
_cell.angle_beta   90.00
_cell.angle_gamma   90.00
#
_symmetry.space_group_name_H-M   'P 1'
#
loop_
_entity.id
_entity.type
_entity.pdbx_description
1 polymer ?
#
loop_
_entity_poly.entity_id
_entity_poly.type
_entity_poly.pdbx_seq_one_letter_code
_entity_poly.pdbx_strand_id
1 'polypeptide(L)'
;MDSNRERSKMLLNPRRLKRMPINLRKKAIREARNLAGMQQPTKSQRRLRKSTSTKSRLQNDFERAEHNAMLTASSHELQQILSEFEELADVPYDATPTELLGLIAQAENRATTIYVQRDGLSTLKIMLHQRSPTVAQLKKAIATISCAQLKRRQRERRRVADEDDAGRADDGSRQQVVGSAGAKVLPRSSGELVNSALRNGHEHRAFVSWRFLWRCFALFNVDTNQPIDDNVDNGRATLTALGIENGAKLKFVHRVKYFGRKRQS
;
A
#
# COMPACT_ATOMS: atom_id res chain seq x y z
N MET A 1 -9.49 45.24 -39.43
CA MET A 1 -10.27 44.26 -38.65
C MET A 1 -10.48 43.05 -39.58
N ASP A 2 -9.63 42.03 -39.68
CA ASP A 2 -9.65 40.83 -38.82
C ASP A 2 -8.52 39.80 -39.19
N SER A 3 -7.37 40.24 -39.72
CA SER A 3 -6.32 39.35 -40.26
C SER A 3 -5.75 38.33 -39.25
N ASN A 4 -5.74 38.66 -37.96
CA ASN A 4 -5.30 37.73 -36.89
C ASN A 4 -6.35 36.63 -36.60
N ARG A 5 -7.64 36.91 -36.84
CA ARG A 5 -8.74 35.97 -36.57
C ARG A 5 -8.79 34.89 -37.64
N GLU A 6 -8.50 35.24 -38.90
CA GLU A 6 -8.39 34.29 -40.01
C GLU A 6 -7.16 33.37 -39.88
N ARG A 7 -6.00 33.92 -39.47
CA ARG A 7 -4.81 33.13 -39.17
C ARG A 7 -5.06 32.11 -38.05
N SER A 8 -5.74 32.50 -36.98
CA SER A 8 -6.12 31.59 -35.88
C SER A 8 -7.07 30.48 -36.35
N LYS A 9 -8.08 30.81 -37.18
CA LYS A 9 -9.00 29.82 -37.79
C LYS A 9 -8.26 28.83 -38.70
N MET A 10 -7.27 29.28 -39.47
CA MET A 10 -6.45 28.40 -40.32
C MET A 10 -5.57 27.44 -39.53
N LEU A 11 -4.99 27.88 -38.40
CA LEU A 11 -4.17 27.05 -37.51
C LEU A 11 -4.99 26.00 -36.74
N LEU A 12 -6.27 26.28 -36.48
CA LEU A 12 -7.18 25.41 -35.71
C LEU A 12 -8.02 24.45 -36.57
N ASN A 13 -7.70 24.29 -37.86
CA ASN A 13 -8.46 23.38 -38.73
C ASN A 13 -8.34 21.91 -38.24
N PRO A 14 -9.46 21.25 -37.88
CA PRO A 14 -9.43 19.92 -37.26
C PRO A 14 -8.86 18.82 -38.16
N ARG A 15 -8.98 18.96 -39.49
CA ARG A 15 -8.38 18.01 -40.45
C ARG A 15 -6.85 18.09 -40.47
N ARG A 16 -6.29 19.30 -40.32
CA ARG A 16 -4.82 19.51 -40.28
C ARG A 16 -4.24 19.10 -38.93
N LEU A 17 -4.90 19.46 -37.83
CA LEU A 17 -4.45 19.11 -36.47
C LEU A 17 -4.40 17.60 -36.21
N LYS A 18 -5.30 16.82 -36.82
CA LYS A 18 -5.30 15.35 -36.71
C LYS A 18 -4.13 14.68 -37.45
N ARG A 19 -3.60 15.32 -38.51
CA ARG A 19 -2.47 14.80 -39.30
C ARG A 19 -1.10 15.21 -38.75
N MET A 20 -1.07 16.06 -37.72
CA MET A 20 0.17 16.56 -37.12
C MET A 20 0.62 15.68 -35.95
N PRO A 21 1.94 15.45 -35.79
CA PRO A 21 2.51 14.92 -34.56
C PRO A 21 2.10 15.76 -33.34
N ILE A 22 1.92 15.09 -32.18
CA ILE A 22 1.40 15.69 -30.94
C ILE A 22 2.10 17.01 -30.55
N ASN A 23 3.42 17.08 -30.74
CA ASN A 23 4.23 18.25 -30.36
C ASN A 23 3.90 19.48 -31.21
N LEU A 24 3.74 19.29 -32.53
CA LEU A 24 3.37 20.35 -33.47
C LEU A 24 1.92 20.78 -33.31
N ARG A 25 1.03 19.81 -33.04
CA ARG A 25 -0.37 20.08 -32.71
C ARG A 25 -0.49 20.98 -31.47
N LYS A 26 0.26 20.69 -30.41
CA LYS A 26 0.30 21.49 -29.18
C LYS A 26 0.86 22.90 -29.43
N LYS A 27 1.89 23.02 -30.28
CA LYS A 27 2.48 24.31 -30.68
C LYS A 27 1.48 25.19 -31.45
N ALA A 28 0.83 24.64 -32.48
CA ALA A 28 -0.18 25.36 -33.27
C ALA A 28 -1.38 25.85 -32.43
N ILE A 29 -1.85 25.02 -31.49
CA ILE A 29 -2.92 25.40 -30.55
C ILE A 29 -2.47 26.55 -29.63
N ARG A 30 -1.21 26.54 -29.19
CA ARG A 30 -0.65 27.60 -28.33
C ARG A 30 -0.51 28.92 -29.10
N GLU A 31 -0.01 28.88 -30.32
CA GLU A 31 0.10 30.06 -31.20
C GLU A 31 -1.28 30.64 -31.54
N ALA A 32 -2.26 29.78 -31.85
CA ALA A 32 -3.63 30.22 -32.11
C ALA A 32 -4.29 30.89 -30.88
N ARG A 33 -3.96 30.43 -29.66
CA ARG A 33 -4.39 31.07 -28.40
C ARG A 33 -3.70 32.41 -28.16
N ASN A 34 -2.40 32.50 -28.45
CA ASN A 34 -1.66 33.75 -28.31
C ASN A 34 -2.16 34.81 -29.30
N LEU A 35 -2.50 34.41 -30.53
CA LEU A 35 -3.06 35.29 -31.57
C LEU A 35 -4.50 35.74 -31.27
N ALA A 36 -5.30 34.91 -30.59
CA ALA A 36 -6.67 35.25 -30.24
C ALA A 36 -6.78 36.19 -29.00
N GLY A 37 -5.65 36.54 -28.39
CA GLY A 37 -5.61 37.10 -27.04
C GLY A 37 -6.06 36.07 -26.01
N MET A 38 -5.67 36.24 -24.75
CA MET A 38 -6.18 35.41 -23.64
C MET A 38 -7.67 35.68 -23.38
N GLN A 39 -8.54 35.42 -24.36
CA GLN A 39 -9.98 35.41 -24.14
C GLN A 39 -10.30 34.22 -23.24
N GLN A 40 -10.54 34.54 -21.97
CA GLN A 40 -11.04 33.58 -20.99
C GLN A 40 -12.31 32.92 -21.55
N PRO A 41 -12.47 31.59 -21.44
CA PRO A 41 -13.69 30.93 -21.87
C PRO A 41 -14.89 31.60 -21.20
N THR A 42 -15.90 31.93 -22.00
CA THR A 42 -17.10 32.62 -21.52
C THR A 42 -17.74 31.84 -20.36
N LYS A 43 -18.42 32.53 -19.43
CA LYS A 43 -19.05 31.89 -18.25
C LYS A 43 -19.93 30.69 -18.65
N SER A 44 -20.61 30.74 -19.80
CA SER A 44 -21.41 29.63 -20.37
C SER A 44 -20.54 28.44 -20.79
N GLN A 45 -19.42 28.65 -21.49
CA GLN A 45 -18.50 27.58 -21.87
C GLN A 45 -17.79 26.94 -20.67
N ARG A 46 -17.48 27.71 -19.62
CA ARG A 46 -16.99 27.16 -18.34
C ARG A 46 -18.03 26.30 -17.62
N ARG A 47 -19.30 26.71 -17.64
CA ARG A 47 -20.40 25.94 -17.03
C ARG A 47 -20.66 24.62 -17.75
N LEU A 48 -20.68 24.61 -19.09
CA LEU A 48 -20.86 23.38 -19.88
C LEU A 48 -19.69 22.38 -19.73
N ARG A 49 -18.45 22.88 -19.64
CA ARG A 49 -17.28 22.02 -19.38
C ARG A 49 -17.25 21.47 -17.95
N LYS A 50 -17.70 22.25 -16.97
CA LYS A 50 -17.87 21.76 -15.59
C LYS A 50 -18.98 20.71 -15.52
N SER A 51 -20.14 20.93 -16.16
CA SER A 51 -21.27 20.00 -16.08
C SER A 51 -21.01 18.65 -16.76
N THR A 52 -20.30 18.63 -17.89
CA THR A 52 -19.87 17.38 -18.54
C THR A 52 -18.79 16.66 -17.74
N SER A 53 -17.85 17.40 -17.14
CA SER A 53 -16.84 16.83 -16.24
C SER A 53 -17.44 16.29 -14.94
N THR A 54 -18.47 16.91 -14.37
CA THR A 54 -19.11 16.43 -13.14
C THR A 54 -19.99 15.22 -13.42
N LYS A 55 -20.75 15.20 -14.53
CA LYS A 55 -21.54 14.02 -14.92
C LYS A 55 -20.67 12.78 -15.16
N SER A 56 -19.56 12.92 -15.89
CA SER A 56 -18.61 11.82 -16.08
C SER A 56 -17.92 11.39 -14.79
N ARG A 57 -17.64 12.31 -13.84
CA ARG A 57 -17.13 11.95 -12.52
C ARG A 57 -18.15 11.18 -11.68
N LEU A 58 -19.38 11.68 -11.59
CA LEU A 58 -20.46 11.03 -10.85
C LEU A 58 -20.76 9.62 -11.38
N GLN A 59 -20.72 9.42 -12.71
CA GLN A 59 -20.89 8.11 -13.30
C GLN A 59 -19.75 7.16 -12.93
N ASN A 60 -18.49 7.62 -13.01
CA ASN A 60 -17.34 6.83 -12.54
C ASN A 60 -17.40 6.54 -11.03
N ASP A 61 -17.91 7.49 -10.24
CA ASP A 61 -18.03 7.34 -8.78
C ASP A 61 -19.14 6.34 -8.44
N PHE A 62 -20.25 6.34 -9.20
CA PHE A 62 -21.30 5.33 -9.09
C PHE A 62 -20.80 3.93 -9.46
N GLU A 63 -20.15 3.77 -10.62
CA GLU A 63 -19.58 2.48 -11.05
C GLU A 63 -18.56 1.95 -10.05
N ARG A 64 -17.76 2.83 -9.43
CA ARG A 64 -16.84 2.47 -8.35
C ARG A 64 -17.57 2.06 -7.08
N ALA A 65 -18.62 2.77 -6.71
CA ALA A 65 -19.42 2.45 -5.53
C ALA A 65 -20.11 1.09 -5.69
N GLU A 66 -20.73 0.83 -6.83
CA GLU A 66 -21.34 -0.45 -7.18
C GLU A 66 -20.31 -1.59 -7.16
N HIS A 67 -19.16 -1.41 -7.81
CA HIS A 67 -18.08 -2.39 -7.78
C HIS A 67 -17.57 -2.65 -6.35
N ASN A 68 -17.41 -1.60 -5.53
CA ASN A 68 -17.00 -1.78 -4.14
C ASN A 68 -18.08 -2.47 -3.30
N ALA A 69 -19.36 -2.20 -3.57
CA ALA A 69 -20.48 -2.89 -2.93
C ALA A 69 -20.47 -4.38 -3.28
N MET A 70 -20.30 -4.73 -4.56
CA MET A 70 -20.14 -6.13 -4.99
C MET A 70 -18.94 -6.80 -4.32
N LEU A 71 -17.76 -6.15 -4.32
CA LEU A 71 -16.58 -6.71 -3.63
C LEU A 71 -16.83 -6.93 -2.14
N THR A 72 -17.59 -6.04 -1.49
CA THR A 72 -17.92 -6.15 -0.07
C THR A 72 -18.89 -7.30 0.18
N ALA A 73 -19.94 -7.42 -0.65
CA ALA A 73 -20.89 -8.53 -0.60
C ALA A 73 -20.18 -9.88 -0.82
N SER A 74 -19.36 -10.02 -1.88
CA SER A 74 -18.59 -11.24 -2.12
C SER A 74 -17.59 -11.54 -1.00
N SER A 75 -16.95 -10.51 -0.42
CA SER A 75 -16.04 -10.72 0.72
C SER A 75 -16.79 -11.20 1.96
N HIS A 76 -18.01 -10.71 2.18
CA HIS A 76 -18.87 -11.12 3.28
C HIS A 76 -19.35 -12.57 3.10
N GLU A 77 -19.80 -12.94 1.90
CA GLU A 77 -20.17 -14.32 1.58
C GLU A 77 -18.99 -15.28 1.77
N LEU A 78 -17.79 -14.91 1.32
CA LEU A 78 -16.58 -15.72 1.56
C LEU A 78 -16.28 -15.86 3.06
N GLN A 79 -16.43 -14.78 3.83
CA GLN A 79 -16.24 -14.83 5.27
C GLN A 79 -17.27 -15.76 5.93
N GLN A 80 -18.52 -15.72 5.49
CA GLN A 80 -19.57 -16.61 5.98
C GLN A 80 -19.25 -18.07 5.66
N ILE A 81 -18.92 -18.39 4.40
CA ILE A 81 -18.51 -19.74 3.98
C ILE A 81 -17.34 -20.23 4.84
N LEU A 82 -16.29 -19.42 5.02
CA LEU A 82 -15.14 -19.80 5.85
C LEU A 82 -15.51 -20.01 7.33
N SER A 83 -16.49 -19.26 7.86
CA SER A 83 -16.97 -19.43 9.24
C SER A 83 -17.86 -20.65 9.43
N GLU A 84 -18.49 -21.16 8.36
CA GLU A 84 -19.32 -22.36 8.39
C GLU A 84 -18.46 -23.64 8.52
N PHE A 85 -17.22 -23.62 8.02
CA PHE A 85 -16.31 -24.75 8.07
C PHE A 85 -15.22 -24.56 9.13
N GLU A 86 -15.30 -25.31 10.23
CA GLU A 86 -14.30 -25.28 11.33
C GLU A 86 -12.87 -25.54 10.83
N GLU A 87 -12.71 -26.44 9.86
CA GLU A 87 -11.41 -26.79 9.25
C GLU A 87 -10.75 -25.61 8.52
N LEU A 88 -11.52 -24.60 8.12
CA LEU A 88 -11.05 -23.43 7.38
C LEU A 88 -10.95 -22.17 8.24
N ALA A 89 -11.20 -22.28 9.56
CA ALA A 89 -11.18 -21.15 10.48
C ALA A 89 -9.82 -20.40 10.51
N ASP A 90 -8.73 -21.10 10.20
CA ASP A 90 -7.37 -20.53 10.14
C ASP A 90 -7.11 -19.69 8.87
N VAL A 91 -7.96 -19.78 7.85
CA VAL A 91 -7.79 -19.10 6.56
C VAL A 91 -8.42 -17.71 6.61
N PRO A 92 -7.64 -16.61 6.42
CA PRO A 92 -8.24 -15.29 6.31
C PRO A 92 -9.05 -15.16 5.01
N TYR A 93 -10.18 -14.46 5.05
CA TYR A 93 -11.05 -14.25 3.87
C TYR A 93 -10.34 -13.55 2.69
N ASP A 94 -9.29 -12.79 2.96
CA ASP A 94 -8.42 -12.17 1.96
C ASP A 94 -7.01 -12.78 1.97
N ALA A 95 -6.94 -14.11 2.02
CA ALA A 95 -5.69 -14.86 2.01
C ALA A 95 -4.84 -14.56 0.76
N THR A 96 -3.55 -14.35 0.98
CA THR A 96 -2.58 -14.31 -0.12
C THR A 96 -2.23 -15.72 -0.57
N PRO A 97 -1.84 -15.94 -1.84
CA PRO A 97 -1.41 -17.26 -2.31
C PRO A 97 -0.26 -17.84 -1.47
N THR A 98 0.61 -16.98 -0.94
CA THR A 98 1.72 -17.40 -0.07
C THR A 98 1.23 -17.91 1.29
N GLU A 99 0.20 -17.30 1.87
CA GLU A 99 -0.41 -17.78 3.12
C GLU A 99 -1.12 -19.12 2.90
N LEU A 100 -1.91 -19.24 1.82
CA LEU A 100 -2.62 -20.48 1.48
C LEU A 100 -1.64 -21.64 1.25
N LEU A 101 -0.61 -21.44 0.43
CA LEU A 101 0.42 -22.47 0.22
C LEU A 101 1.17 -22.82 1.51
N GLY A 102 1.37 -21.84 2.39
CA GLY A 102 1.95 -22.06 3.72
C GLY A 102 1.07 -22.94 4.60
N LEU A 103 -0.25 -22.71 4.61
CA LEU A 103 -1.24 -23.49 5.35
C LEU A 103 -1.38 -24.91 4.80
N ILE A 104 -1.45 -25.07 3.47
CA ILE A 104 -1.47 -26.39 2.82
C ILE A 104 -0.20 -27.18 3.20
N ALA A 105 0.97 -26.54 3.11
CA ALA A 105 2.22 -27.17 3.51
C ALA A 105 2.26 -27.50 5.01
N GLN A 106 1.57 -26.74 5.86
CA GLN A 106 1.44 -27.02 7.29
C GLN A 106 0.58 -28.28 7.51
N ALA A 107 -0.56 -28.39 6.81
CA ALA A 107 -1.40 -29.59 6.85
C ALA A 107 -0.66 -30.84 6.36
N GLU A 108 0.23 -30.69 5.38
CA GLU A 108 1.11 -31.77 4.89
C GLU A 108 2.33 -32.05 5.79
N ASN A 109 2.51 -31.32 6.90
CA ASN A 109 3.71 -31.37 7.77
C ASN A 109 5.04 -31.09 7.03
N ARG A 110 4.99 -30.28 5.97
CA ARG A 110 6.15 -29.87 5.15
C ARG A 110 6.50 -28.40 5.31
N ALA A 111 5.70 -27.62 6.02
CA ALA A 111 5.93 -26.20 6.20
C ALA A 111 7.13 -25.91 7.13
N THR A 112 7.91 -24.90 6.76
CA THR A 112 8.85 -24.25 7.67
C THR A 112 8.21 -23.02 8.27
N THR A 113 8.02 -23.01 9.58
CA THR A 113 7.44 -21.89 10.33
C THR A 113 8.53 -21.01 10.91
N ILE A 114 8.43 -19.69 10.74
CA ILE A 114 9.41 -18.73 11.23
C ILE A 114 8.67 -17.58 11.90
N TYR A 115 9.15 -17.18 13.09
CA TYR A 115 8.56 -16.10 13.86
C TYR A 115 9.42 -14.85 13.73
N VAL A 116 8.90 -13.80 13.10
CA VAL A 116 9.61 -12.52 12.94
C VAL A 116 9.09 -11.51 13.96
N GLN A 117 9.89 -11.25 14.98
CA GLN A 117 9.67 -10.21 15.97
C GLN A 117 9.87 -8.82 15.34
N ARG A 118 8.92 -7.93 15.61
CA ARG A 118 8.91 -6.55 15.11
C ARG A 118 8.78 -5.61 16.29
N ASP A 119 9.63 -4.60 16.36
CA ASP A 119 9.59 -3.63 17.44
C ASP A 119 8.29 -2.81 17.38
N GLY A 120 7.52 -2.82 18.47
CA GLY A 120 6.25 -2.08 18.57
C GLY A 120 5.07 -2.69 17.79
N LEU A 121 5.22 -3.89 17.22
CA LEU A 121 4.15 -4.59 16.48
C LEU A 121 4.05 -6.05 16.89
N SER A 122 2.94 -6.69 16.54
CA SER A 122 2.77 -8.13 16.74
C SER A 122 3.83 -8.93 15.96
N THR A 123 4.31 -10.02 16.57
CA THR A 123 5.18 -11.00 15.93
C THR A 123 4.50 -11.55 14.67
N LEU A 124 5.24 -11.57 13.58
CA LEU A 124 4.75 -12.03 12.28
C LEU A 124 5.09 -13.51 12.12
N LYS A 125 4.06 -14.37 12.09
CA LYS A 125 4.20 -15.80 11.75
C LYS A 125 4.33 -15.92 10.23
N ILE A 126 5.43 -16.47 9.75
CA ILE A 126 5.68 -16.74 8.33
C ILE A 126 5.74 -18.25 8.13
N MET A 127 4.94 -18.75 7.20
CA MET A 127 4.94 -20.16 6.82
C MET A 127 5.44 -20.28 5.39
N LEU A 128 6.50 -21.05 5.20
CA LEU A 128 7.10 -21.30 3.89
C LEU A 128 6.75 -22.71 3.42
N HIS A 129 6.25 -22.80 2.19
CA HIS A 129 5.83 -24.06 1.58
C HIS A 129 6.98 -24.82 0.90
N GLN A 130 8.15 -24.20 0.73
CA GLN A 130 9.25 -24.81 -0.03
C GLN A 130 9.94 -25.88 0.82
N ARG A 131 10.36 -26.99 0.19
CA ARG A 131 11.13 -28.06 0.87
C ARG A 131 12.48 -27.57 1.40
N SER A 132 13.14 -26.71 0.65
CA SER A 132 14.40 -26.05 1.02
C SER A 132 14.26 -24.54 0.83
N PRO A 133 13.63 -23.84 1.80
CA PRO A 133 13.40 -22.41 1.67
C PRO A 133 14.72 -21.64 1.63
N THR A 134 14.75 -20.56 0.84
CA THR A 134 15.89 -19.63 0.74
C THR A 134 15.61 -18.31 1.47
N VAL A 135 16.66 -17.56 1.80
CA VAL A 135 16.49 -16.24 2.44
C VAL A 135 15.72 -15.27 1.55
N ALA A 136 15.96 -15.30 0.24
CA ALA A 136 15.21 -14.46 -0.69
C ALA A 136 13.70 -14.76 -0.64
N GLN A 137 13.32 -16.04 -0.57
CA GLN A 137 11.92 -16.46 -0.42
C GLN A 137 11.35 -16.03 0.93
N LEU A 138 12.11 -16.19 2.02
CA LEU A 138 11.71 -15.69 3.34
C LEU A 138 11.46 -14.17 3.34
N LYS A 139 12.41 -13.39 2.81
CA LYS A 139 12.26 -11.93 2.70
C LYS A 139 11.06 -11.52 1.85
N LYS A 140 10.81 -12.24 0.75
CA LYS A 140 9.63 -12.03 -0.09
C LYS A 140 8.35 -12.37 0.67
N ALA A 141 8.31 -13.48 1.40
CA ALA A 141 7.15 -13.88 2.20
C ALA A 141 6.86 -12.88 3.31
N ILE A 142 7.88 -12.40 4.04
CA ILE A 142 7.77 -11.33 5.04
C ILE A 142 7.13 -10.08 4.43
N ALA A 143 7.62 -9.66 3.26
CA ALA A 143 7.11 -8.48 2.59
C ALA A 143 5.64 -8.62 2.17
N THR A 144 5.30 -9.76 1.56
CA THR A 144 3.93 -10.06 1.10
C THR A 144 2.95 -10.13 2.27
N ILE A 145 3.26 -10.94 3.28
CA ILE A 145 2.37 -11.18 4.43
C ILE A 145 2.23 -9.90 5.27
N SER A 146 3.32 -9.18 5.51
CA SER A 146 3.23 -7.91 6.24
C SER A 146 2.41 -6.85 5.48
N CYS A 147 2.47 -6.84 4.14
CA CYS A 147 1.62 -5.95 3.33
C CYS A 147 0.14 -6.35 3.42
N ALA A 148 -0.15 -7.66 3.38
CA ALA A 148 -1.50 -8.18 3.55
C ALA A 148 -2.08 -7.81 4.93
N GLN A 149 -1.33 -8.07 6.02
CA GLN A 149 -1.74 -7.68 7.37
C GLN A 149 -1.99 -6.17 7.52
N LEU A 150 -1.14 -5.34 6.89
CA LEU A 150 -1.34 -3.89 6.91
C LEU A 150 -2.62 -3.48 6.18
N LYS A 151 -2.89 -4.06 5.00
CA LYS A 151 -4.11 -3.81 4.25
C LYS A 151 -5.35 -4.24 5.03
N ARG A 152 -5.32 -5.41 5.67
CA ARG A 152 -6.38 -5.89 6.56
C ARG A 152 -6.67 -4.89 7.68
N ARG A 153 -5.63 -4.46 8.40
CA ARG A 153 -5.76 -3.46 9.47
C ARG A 153 -6.30 -2.12 8.98
N GLN A 154 -5.89 -1.67 7.80
CA GLN A 154 -6.39 -0.42 7.21
C GLN A 154 -7.85 -0.53 6.80
N ARG A 155 -8.29 -1.69 6.30
CA ARG A 155 -9.71 -1.94 5.98
C ARG A 155 -10.55 -1.95 7.26
N GLU A 156 -10.08 -2.63 8.29
CA GLU A 156 -10.76 -2.68 9.58
C GLU A 156 -10.97 -1.28 10.18
N ARG A 157 -9.91 -0.46 10.19
CA ARG A 157 -10.01 0.93 10.64
C ARG A 157 -10.98 1.77 9.82
N ARG A 158 -11.10 1.50 8.53
CA ARG A 158 -12.07 2.22 7.66
C ARG A 158 -13.49 1.79 7.95
N ARG A 159 -13.73 0.48 8.12
CA ARG A 159 -15.04 -0.04 8.50
C ARG A 159 -15.53 0.58 9.82
N VAL A 160 -14.69 0.57 10.84
CA VAL A 160 -15.02 1.21 12.14
C VAL A 160 -15.29 2.71 11.96
N ALA A 161 -14.48 3.42 11.17
CA ALA A 161 -14.72 4.84 10.93
C ALA A 161 -16.01 5.13 10.15
N ASP A 162 -16.37 4.27 9.19
CA ASP A 162 -17.59 4.38 8.41
C ASP A 162 -18.83 4.04 9.28
N GLU A 163 -18.71 3.06 10.19
CA GLU A 163 -19.73 2.73 11.19
C GLU A 163 -19.93 3.85 12.23
N ASP A 164 -18.84 4.46 12.71
CA ASP A 164 -18.87 5.62 13.63
C ASP A 164 -19.51 6.86 12.97
N ASP A 165 -19.29 7.08 11.67
CA ASP A 165 -19.89 8.19 10.91
C ASP A 165 -21.38 7.93 10.61
N ALA A 166 -21.74 6.68 10.30
CA ALA A 166 -23.13 6.26 10.14
C ALA A 166 -23.92 6.36 11.47
N GLY A 167 -23.31 5.99 12.60
CA GLY A 167 -23.90 6.14 13.93
C GLY A 167 -24.06 7.60 14.38
N ARG A 168 -23.19 8.51 13.91
CA ARG A 168 -23.32 9.95 14.15
C ARG A 168 -24.37 10.65 13.29
N ALA A 169 -24.74 10.07 12.15
CA ALA A 169 -25.81 10.60 11.32
C ALA A 169 -27.20 10.32 11.92
N ASP A 170 -27.31 9.36 12.85
CA ASP A 170 -28.57 8.99 13.52
C ASP A 170 -28.77 9.71 14.87
N ASP A 171 -27.69 10.10 15.58
CA ASP A 171 -27.80 10.81 16.86
C ASP A 171 -27.75 12.34 16.69
N GLY A 172 -28.85 12.87 16.17
CA GLY A 172 -29.14 14.30 16.07
C GLY A 172 -29.53 14.98 17.40
N SER A 173 -29.14 14.47 18.58
CA SER A 173 -29.43 15.18 19.84
C SER A 173 -28.64 14.71 21.08
N ARG A 174 -27.38 15.17 21.25
CA ARG A 174 -26.90 15.91 22.46
C ARG A 174 -25.37 15.96 22.60
N GLN A 175 -24.88 17.21 22.55
CA GLN A 175 -24.01 17.82 23.57
C GLN A 175 -22.48 17.68 23.44
N GLN A 176 -21.84 18.73 23.93
CA GLN A 176 -20.54 19.29 23.57
C GLN A 176 -19.64 19.29 24.83
N VAL A 177 -18.31 19.09 24.63
CA VAL A 177 -17.18 19.41 25.54
C VAL A 177 -17.09 18.48 26.80
N VAL A 178 -15.95 17.93 27.24
CA VAL A 178 -14.66 18.54 27.61
C VAL A 178 -13.50 17.52 27.51
N GLY A 179 -12.32 18.00 27.12
CA GLY A 179 -11.09 17.19 27.06
C GLY A 179 -10.37 17.04 28.40
N SER A 180 -9.43 16.08 28.45
CA SER A 180 -8.37 16.07 29.45
C SER A 180 -7.09 15.49 28.85
N ALA A 181 -6.01 16.24 29.05
CA ALA A 181 -4.66 15.94 28.65
C ALA A 181 -4.08 14.77 29.46
N GLY A 182 -3.39 13.85 28.79
CA GLY A 182 -2.58 12.80 29.40
C GLY A 182 -1.24 12.73 28.70
N ALA A 183 -0.22 13.35 29.31
CA ALA A 183 1.15 13.29 28.87
C ALA A 183 1.66 11.84 28.88
N LYS A 184 1.90 11.26 27.70
CA LYS A 184 2.60 9.97 27.57
C LYS A 184 4.07 10.22 27.25
N VAL A 185 4.90 9.73 28.17
CA VAL A 185 6.35 9.57 28.10
C VAL A 185 6.82 9.14 26.70
N LEU A 186 7.75 9.88 26.12
CA LEU A 186 8.38 9.53 24.84
C LEU A 186 9.29 8.30 24.99
N PRO A 187 9.08 7.20 24.25
CA PRO A 187 10.04 6.11 24.18
C PRO A 187 11.31 6.58 23.45
N ARG A 188 12.47 6.19 24.00
CA ARG A 188 13.79 6.48 23.44
C ARG A 188 13.91 5.87 22.05
N SER A 189 14.21 6.73 21.08
CA SER A 189 14.50 6.42 19.68
C SER A 189 15.59 5.36 19.52
N SER A 190 15.19 4.15 19.15
CA SER A 190 16.00 3.26 18.31
C SER A 190 15.10 2.22 17.63
N GLY A 191 14.75 2.43 16.35
CA GLY A 191 14.18 1.38 15.49
C GLY A 191 12.70 1.49 15.11
N GLU A 192 12.02 2.61 15.37
CA GLU A 192 10.66 2.85 14.85
C GLU A 192 10.65 2.93 13.31
N LEU A 193 10.53 1.78 12.65
CA LEU A 193 10.41 1.70 11.19
C LEU A 193 9.13 1.01 10.72
N VAL A 194 8.15 0.87 11.61
CA VAL A 194 6.78 0.61 11.21
C VAL A 194 5.83 1.38 12.14
N ASN A 195 5.46 2.59 11.72
CA ASN A 195 4.49 3.54 12.30
C ASN A 195 4.97 4.41 13.48
N SER A 196 5.65 5.51 13.17
CA SER A 196 5.79 6.67 14.08
C SER A 196 4.50 7.52 14.05
N ALA A 197 3.52 7.15 14.88
CA ALA A 197 2.22 7.83 14.91
C ALA A 197 2.18 9.11 15.76
N LEU A 198 3.28 9.52 16.42
CA LEU A 198 3.18 10.45 17.57
C LEU A 198 3.81 11.84 17.41
N ARG A 199 4.16 12.30 16.19
CA ARG A 199 4.79 13.64 16.06
C ARG A 199 3.90 14.76 15.53
N ASN A 200 3.04 14.54 14.53
CA ASN A 200 2.38 15.68 13.84
C ASN A 200 0.86 15.55 13.57
N GLY A 201 0.10 14.70 14.26
CA GLY A 201 -1.36 14.60 14.04
C GLY A 201 -1.79 14.15 12.63
N HIS A 202 -0.83 13.78 11.78
CA HIS A 202 -1.03 13.11 10.51
C HIS A 202 -0.39 11.72 10.62
N GLU A 203 -1.07 10.66 10.16
CA GLU A 203 -0.44 9.37 9.93
C GLU A 203 0.73 9.60 8.96
N HIS A 204 1.97 9.68 9.46
CA HIS A 204 3.14 9.83 8.61
C HIS A 204 3.20 8.61 7.69
N ARG A 205 2.83 8.84 6.43
CA ARG A 205 3.04 7.94 5.28
C ARG A 205 4.55 7.75 5.06
N ALA A 206 5.21 6.98 5.91
CA ALA A 206 6.44 6.33 5.50
C ALA A 206 6.06 4.92 5.03
N PHE A 207 5.57 4.81 3.80
CA PHE A 207 5.64 3.55 3.06
C PHE A 207 7.13 3.29 2.80
N VAL A 208 7.84 2.81 3.82
CA VAL A 208 9.24 2.44 3.66
C VAL A 208 9.28 1.26 2.72
N SER A 209 9.87 1.45 1.55
CA SER A 209 9.94 0.37 0.56
C SER A 209 10.66 -0.85 1.18
N TRP A 210 10.14 -2.05 0.94
CA TRP A 210 10.82 -3.28 1.37
C TRP A 210 12.25 -3.37 0.86
N ARG A 211 12.51 -2.84 -0.34
CA ARG A 211 13.87 -2.72 -0.90
C ARG A 211 14.79 -1.89 0.00
N PHE A 212 14.30 -0.76 0.52
CA PHE A 212 15.05 0.04 1.49
C PHE A 212 15.24 -0.71 2.81
N LEU A 213 14.17 -1.34 3.33
CA LEU A 213 14.26 -2.12 4.58
C LEU A 213 15.32 -3.21 4.47
N TRP A 214 15.35 -4.00 3.41
CA TRP A 214 16.37 -5.04 3.22
C TRP A 214 17.79 -4.50 2.99
N ARG A 215 17.92 -3.24 2.55
CA ARG A 215 19.22 -2.56 2.40
C ARG A 215 19.74 -2.02 3.73
N CYS A 216 18.87 -1.57 4.62
CA CYS A 216 19.25 -0.97 5.90
C CYS A 216 19.24 -1.98 7.06
N PHE A 217 18.42 -3.02 6.96
CA PHE A 217 18.20 -4.03 8.00
C PHE A 217 18.57 -5.43 7.51
N ALA A 218 19.10 -6.22 8.44
CA ALA A 218 19.28 -7.65 8.31
C ALA A 218 18.35 -8.36 9.29
N LEU A 219 18.13 -9.65 9.02
CA LEU A 219 17.49 -10.54 9.98
C LEU A 219 18.55 -11.01 10.97
N PHE A 220 18.18 -11.10 12.24
CA PHE A 220 19.03 -11.60 13.31
C PHE A 220 18.32 -12.77 13.95
N ASN A 221 19.00 -13.90 14.03
CA ASN A 221 18.48 -15.06 14.72
C ASN A 221 18.64 -14.85 16.23
N VAL A 222 17.51 -14.80 16.94
CA VAL A 222 17.47 -14.58 18.39
C VAL A 222 18.01 -15.79 19.13
N ASP A 223 17.80 -16.99 18.61
CA ASP A 223 18.16 -18.24 19.25
C ASP A 223 19.68 -18.48 19.15
N THR A 224 20.27 -18.23 17.97
CA THR A 224 21.73 -18.40 17.75
C THR A 224 22.56 -17.15 18.03
N ASN A 225 21.91 -16.02 18.33
CA ASN A 225 22.53 -14.70 18.51
C ASN A 225 23.41 -14.24 17.34
N GLN A 226 23.12 -14.69 16.11
CA GLN A 226 23.89 -14.34 14.92
C GLN A 226 23.07 -13.53 13.90
N PRO A 227 23.67 -12.49 13.29
CA PRO A 227 23.07 -11.79 12.17
C PRO A 227 23.14 -12.67 10.92
N ILE A 228 22.05 -12.72 10.16
CA ILE A 228 21.97 -13.50 8.92
C ILE A 228 22.59 -12.67 7.78
N ASP A 229 23.71 -13.15 7.22
CA ASP A 229 24.29 -12.55 6.03
C ASP A 229 23.65 -13.10 4.76
N ASP A 230 22.85 -12.26 4.11
CA ASP A 230 22.19 -12.57 2.85
C ASP A 230 23.02 -12.21 1.62
N ASN A 231 24.23 -11.64 1.78
CA ASN A 231 25.05 -11.19 0.65
C ASN A 231 25.86 -12.32 0.01
N VAL A 232 26.27 -13.33 0.78
CA VAL A 232 27.23 -14.36 0.35
C VAL A 232 26.79 -15.02 -0.95
N ASP A 233 25.49 -15.33 -1.06
CA ASP A 233 24.89 -15.99 -2.23
C ASP A 233 23.75 -15.19 -2.88
N ASN A 234 23.74 -13.85 -2.75
CA ASN A 234 22.64 -13.01 -3.22
C ASN A 234 21.24 -13.51 -2.76
N GLY A 235 21.16 -14.00 -1.52
CA GLY A 235 19.94 -14.55 -0.93
C GLY A 235 19.52 -15.95 -1.40
N ARG A 236 20.35 -16.66 -2.17
CA ARG A 236 20.11 -18.04 -2.62
C ARG A 236 20.46 -19.11 -1.58
N ALA A 237 21.23 -18.76 -0.55
CA ALA A 237 21.48 -19.64 0.58
C ALA A 237 20.16 -20.13 1.19
N THR A 238 20.11 -21.43 1.47
CA THR A 238 18.98 -22.04 2.16
C THR A 238 18.94 -21.57 3.61
N LEU A 239 17.75 -21.59 4.22
CA LEU A 239 17.60 -21.21 5.61
C LEU A 239 18.41 -22.11 6.54
N THR A 240 18.46 -23.41 6.25
CA THR A 240 19.26 -24.39 6.98
C THR A 240 20.76 -24.10 6.90
N ALA A 241 21.28 -23.70 5.74
CA ALA A 241 22.70 -23.34 5.57
C ALA A 241 23.09 -22.10 6.40
N LEU A 242 22.11 -21.28 6.78
CA LEU A 242 22.31 -20.08 7.59
C LEU A 242 21.93 -20.30 9.06
N GLY A 243 21.75 -21.56 9.47
CA GLY A 243 21.40 -21.91 10.85
C GLY A 243 20.00 -21.44 11.27
N ILE A 244 19.07 -21.31 10.31
CA ILE A 244 17.67 -20.96 10.57
C ILE A 244 16.86 -22.25 10.48
N GLU A 245 16.40 -22.73 11.63
CA GLU A 245 15.61 -23.94 11.77
C GLU A 245 14.10 -23.66 11.79
N ASN A 246 13.30 -24.73 11.75
CA ASN A 246 11.85 -24.63 11.90
C ASN A 246 11.51 -24.13 13.32
N GLY A 247 10.66 -23.11 13.42
CA GLY A 247 10.30 -22.44 14.66
C GLY A 247 11.26 -21.33 15.09
N ALA A 248 12.30 -21.02 14.30
CA ALA A 248 13.28 -20.01 14.65
C ALA A 248 12.65 -18.62 14.84
N LYS A 249 13.19 -17.88 15.83
CA LYS A 249 12.80 -16.51 16.14
C LYS A 249 13.79 -15.54 15.52
N LEU A 250 13.30 -14.71 14.60
CA LEU A 250 14.09 -13.68 13.93
C LEU A 250 13.66 -12.30 14.37
N LYS A 251 14.60 -11.35 14.43
CA LYS A 251 14.31 -9.92 14.62
C LYS A 251 15.01 -9.07 13.56
N PHE A 252 14.50 -7.87 13.32
CA PHE A 252 15.18 -6.91 12.47
C PHE A 252 16.29 -6.21 13.24
N VAL A 253 17.48 -6.11 12.64
CA VAL A 253 18.59 -5.32 13.18
C VAL A 253 19.21 -4.45 12.10
N HIS A 254 19.73 -3.30 12.50
CA HIS A 254 20.38 -2.39 11.56
C HIS A 254 21.68 -2.99 11.03
N ARG A 255 21.84 -3.10 9.70
CA ARG A 255 23.00 -3.74 9.06
C ARG A 255 24.31 -3.11 9.48
N VAL A 256 24.35 -1.79 9.64
CA VAL A 256 25.58 -1.06 9.99
C VAL A 256 26.18 -1.55 11.32
N LYS A 257 25.35 -2.05 12.25
CA LYS A 257 25.81 -2.55 13.55
C LYS A 257 26.65 -3.83 13.43
N TYR A 258 26.37 -4.68 12.44
CA TYR A 258 26.95 -6.02 12.33
C TYR A 258 27.81 -6.21 11.09
N PHE A 259 27.51 -5.49 10.00
CA PHE A 259 28.18 -5.62 8.70
C PHE A 259 28.92 -4.34 8.27
N GLY A 260 28.92 -3.30 9.11
CA GLY A 260 29.53 -2.01 8.81
C GLY A 260 28.82 -1.19 7.73
N ARG A 261 29.37 -0.02 7.39
CA ARG A 261 28.88 0.81 6.28
C ARG A 261 29.54 0.35 4.98
N LYS A 262 28.77 -0.28 4.07
CA LYS A 262 29.22 -0.47 2.69
C LYS A 262 29.31 0.91 2.01
N ARG A 263 30.51 1.33 1.62
CA ARG A 263 30.69 2.47 0.70
C ARG A 263 30.15 2.05 -0.67
N GLN A 264 29.47 2.97 -1.36
CA GLN A 264 29.05 2.74 -2.74
C GLN A 264 30.31 2.64 -3.61
N SER A 265 30.52 1.49 -4.23
CA SER A 265 31.40 1.32 -5.40
C SER A 265 30.57 1.52 -6.66
#